data_AF-A0A920HKP5-F1
#
_entry.id   AF-A0A920HKP5-F1
#
_cell.length_a   1.000
_cell.length_b   1.000
_cell.length_c   1.000
_cell.angle_alpha   90.00
_cell.angle_beta   90.00
_cell.angle_gamma   90.00
#
_symmetry.space_group_name_H-M   'P 1'
#
loop_
_entity.id
_entity.type
_entity.pdbx_description
1 polymer ?
#
loop_
_entity_poly.entity_id
_entity_poly.type
_entity_poly.pdbx_seq_one_letter_code
_entity_poly.pdbx_strand_id
1 'polypeptide(L)' 'MQFFLSLWLFPRLLQMKKISHYINIWALLSNVLPVPLMNIINGGSHSDSPISFQEFMIVPIGAKSFTNAYR' A
#
# COMPACT_ATOMS: atom_id res chain seq x y z
N MET A 1 18.20 -8.79 -10.65
CA MET A 1 18.29 -7.99 -11.90
C MET A 1 16.96 -7.38 -12.37
N GLN A 2 15.79 -7.89 -11.97
CA GLN A 2 14.49 -7.28 -12.33
C GLN A 2 14.17 -5.98 -11.57
N PHE A 3 14.69 -5.83 -10.34
CA PHE A 3 14.35 -4.73 -9.43
C PHE A 3 14.96 -3.36 -9.80
N PHE A 4 16.06 -3.35 -10.55
CA PHE A 4 16.72 -2.11 -10.99
C PHE A 4 16.11 -1.54 -12.28
N LEU A 5 15.48 -2.38 -13.12
CA LEU A 5 14.85 -1.95 -14.36
C LEU A 5 13.56 -1.15 -14.12
N SER A 6 12.79 -1.51 -13.08
CA SER A 6 11.53 -0.84 -12.73
C SER A 6 11.74 0.57 -12.19
N LEU A 7 12.77 0.77 -11.35
CA LEU A 7 13.05 2.07 -10.73
C LEU A 7 13.58 3.11 -11.73
N TRP A 8 14.24 2.66 -12.81
CA TRP A 8 14.80 3.55 -13.84
C TRP A 8 13.80 3.90 -14.97
N LEU A 9 12.81 3.03 -15.25
CA LEU A 9 11.75 3.33 -16.22
C LEU A 9 10.66 4.26 -15.67
N PHE A 10 10.45 4.26 -14.34
CA PHE A 10 9.34 4.94 -13.70
C PHE A 10 9.30 6.47 -13.92
N PRO A 11 10.43 7.21 -13.86
CA PRO A 11 10.41 8.67 -14.10
C PRO A 11 10.09 9.04 -15.55
N ARG A 12 10.43 8.18 -16.53
CA ARG A 12 10.15 8.42 -17.97
C ARG A 12 8.67 8.26 -18.31
N LEU A 13 7.97 7.32 -17.65
CA LEU A 13 6.53 7.11 -17.87
C LEU A 13 5.69 8.28 -17.35
N LEU A 14 6.17 9.02 -16.35
CA LEU A 14 5.51 10.23 -15.83
C LEU A 14 5.60 11.41 -16.82
N GLN A 15 6.68 11.53 -17.60
CA GLN A 15 6.83 12.61 -18.59
C GLN A 15 5.92 12.46 -19.82
N MET A 16 5.48 11.24 -20.15
CA MET A 16 4.62 10.97 -21.31
C MET A 16 3.13 11.32 -21.10
N LYS A 17 2.71 11.72 -19.88
CA LYS A 17 1.31 12.00 -19.52
C LYS A 17 0.89 13.48 -19.66
N LYS A 18 1.43 14.22 -20.64
CA LYS A 18 0.85 15.51 -21.09
C LYS A 18 -0.35 15.32 -22.04
N ILE A 19 -1.27 14.40 -21.73
CA ILE A 19 -2.49 14.16 -22.53
C ILE A 19 -3.70 14.21 -21.61
N SER A 20 -4.42 15.33 -21.72
CA SER A 20 -5.58 15.75 -20.93
C SER A 20 -6.88 14.94 -21.15
N HIS A 21 -6.83 13.70 -21.65
CA HIS A 21 -8.05 12.95 -22.04
C HIS A 21 -8.32 11.66 -21.27
N TYR A 22 -7.43 11.23 -20.37
CA TYR A 22 -7.68 10.09 -19.49
C TYR A 22 -7.44 10.50 -18.06
N ILE A 23 -8.52 10.66 -17.29
CA ILE A 23 -8.40 10.81 -15.84
C ILE A 23 -7.72 9.55 -15.31
N ASN A 24 -6.52 9.73 -14.76
CA ASN A 24 -5.75 8.65 -14.17
C ASN A 24 -6.39 8.26 -12.83
N ILE A 25 -6.48 6.96 -12.54
CA ILE A 25 -6.99 6.39 -11.27
C ILE A 25 -6.40 7.08 -10.02
N TRP A 26 -5.12 7.45 -10.06
CA TRP A 26 -4.46 8.19 -8.98
C TRP A 26 -5.03 9.59 -8.76
N ALA A 27 -5.50 10.26 -9.82
CA ALA A 27 -6.14 11.57 -9.71
C ALA A 27 -7.56 11.45 -9.10
N LEU A 28 -8.31 10.40 -9.46
CA LEU A 28 -9.63 10.12 -8.87
C LEU A 28 -9.56 9.82 -7.37
N LEU A 29 -8.47 9.18 -6.93
CA LEU A 29 -8.29 8.76 -5.53
C LEU A 29 -7.43 9.74 -4.71
N SER A 30 -7.07 10.91 -5.25
CA SER A 30 -6.13 11.85 -4.63
C SER A 30 -6.50 12.32 -3.21
N ASN A 31 -7.79 12.25 -2.84
CA ASN A 31 -8.30 12.63 -1.52
C ASN A 31 -8.78 11.44 -0.67
N VAL A 32 -8.58 10.20 -1.15
CA VAL A 32 -8.98 8.98 -0.42
C VAL A 32 -7.74 8.31 0.14
N LEU A 33 -7.59 8.35 1.47
CA LEU A 33 -6.53 7.63 2.16
C LEU A 33 -6.95 6.17 2.37
N PRO A 34 -6.06 5.19 2.13
CA PRO A 34 -6.36 3.79 2.38
C PRO A 34 -6.51 3.53 3.89
N VAL A 35 -7.37 2.57 4.24
CA VAL A 35 -7.41 2.05 5.61
C VAL A 35 -6.12 1.29 5.88
N PRO A 36 -5.36 1.62 6.95
CA PRO A 36 -4.11 0.95 7.22
C PRO A 36 -4.36 -0.50 7.68
N LEU A 37 -3.59 -1.43 7.12
CA LEU A 37 -3.51 -2.81 7.58
C LEU A 37 -2.28 -2.92 8.48
N MET A 38 -2.48 -3.03 9.79
CA MET A 38 -1.37 -3.01 10.74
C MET A 38 -1.05 -4.42 11.17
N ASN A 39 0.13 -4.92 10.77
CA ASN A 39 0.63 -6.21 11.21
C ASN A 39 0.94 -6.18 12.71
N ILE A 40 0.39 -7.14 13.46
CA ILE A 40 0.56 -7.26 14.91
C ILE A 40 1.18 -8.58 15.33
N ILE A 41 1.06 -9.64 14.53
CA ILE A 41 1.60 -10.96 14.82
C ILE A 41 2.11 -11.58 13.53
N ASN A 42 3.36 -12.04 13.55
CA ASN A 42 3.92 -12.86 12.50
C ASN A 42 3.87 -14.33 12.92
N GLY A 43 3.45 -15.20 12.01
CA GLY A 43 3.43 -16.64 12.14
C GLY A 43 4.08 -17.32 10.93
N GLY A 44 3.81 -18.62 10.75
CA GLY A 44 4.31 -19.38 9.60
C GLY A 44 5.84 -19.34 9.50
N SER A 45 6.38 -19.24 8.28
CA SER A 45 7.84 -19.23 8.05
C SER A 45 8.56 -17.99 8.58
N HIS A 46 7.83 -17.00 9.10
CA HIS A 46 8.41 -15.79 9.70
C HIS A 46 8.49 -15.88 11.24
N SER A 47 8.11 -17.02 11.85
CA SER A 47 8.20 -17.23 13.30
C SER A 47 8.38 -18.71 13.66
N ASP A 48 8.90 -19.02 14.84
CA ASP A 48 8.92 -20.39 15.40
C ASP A 48 7.63 -20.74 16.19
N SER A 49 6.62 -19.87 16.16
CA SER A 49 5.34 -20.11 16.85
C SER A 49 4.53 -21.21 16.14
N PRO A 50 3.68 -21.98 16.85
CA PRO A 50 2.87 -23.06 16.25
C PRO A 50 1.69 -22.54 15.40
N ILE A 51 1.76 -21.29 14.93
CA ILE A 51 0.70 -20.63 14.17
C ILE A 51 1.02 -20.77 12.67
N SER A 52 0.11 -21.38 11.91
CA SER A 52 0.32 -21.67 10.48
C SER A 52 0.17 -20.45 9.57
N PHE A 53 -0.64 -19.47 9.95
CA PHE A 53 -0.83 -18.24 9.18
C PHE A 53 0.35 -17.28 9.33
N GLN A 54 0.71 -16.61 8.25
CA GLN A 54 1.95 -15.83 8.17
C GLN A 54 1.86 -14.48 8.86
N GLU A 55 0.73 -13.78 8.78
CA GLU A 55 0.54 -12.45 9.35
C GLU A 55 -0.90 -12.30 9.85
N PHE A 56 -1.05 -11.72 11.03
CA PHE A 56 -2.34 -11.25 11.54
C PHE A 56 -2.30 -9.73 11.59
N MET A 57 -3.30 -9.12 10.96
CA MET A 57 -3.41 -7.68 10.85
C MET A 57 -4.65 -7.19 11.58
N ILE A 58 -4.54 -6.03 12.23
CA ILE A 58 -5.71 -5.29 12.71
C ILE A 58 -6.12 -4.23 11.68
N VAL A 59 -7.43 -4.03 11.55
CA VAL A 59 -8.03 -3.06 10.62
C VAL A 59 -8.89 -2.07 11.41
N PRO A 60 -8.49 -0.80 11.51
CA PRO A 60 -9.19 0.21 12.32
C PRO A 60 -10.38 0.82 11.59
N ILE A 61 -11.42 0.02 11.31
CA ILE A 61 -12.59 0.43 10.52
C ILE A 61 -13.41 1.58 11.13
N GLY A 62 -13.26 1.85 12.44
CA GLY A 62 -14.00 2.89 13.17
C GLY A 62 -13.30 4.25 13.25
N ALA A 63 -12.10 4.39 12.70
CA ALA A 63 -11.32 5.63 12.80
C ALA A 63 -11.91 6.75 11.92
N LYS A 64 -12.12 7.93 12.51
CA LYS A 64 -12.64 9.11 11.78
C LYS A 64 -11.61 9.80 10.86
N SER A 65 -10.34 9.45 10.98
CA SER A 65 -9.25 9.99 10.17
C SER A 65 -8.08 9.02 10.13
N PHE A 66 -7.22 9.14 9.12
CA PHE A 66 -6.02 8.32 9.02
C PHE A 66 -5.12 8.48 10.25
N THR A 67 -4.93 9.70 10.76
CA THR A 67 -4.16 9.91 12.00
C THR A 67 -4.80 9.22 13.20
N ASN A 68 -6.13 9.21 13.31
CA ASN A 68 -6.83 8.49 14.39
C ASN A 68 -6.70 6.97 14.24
N ALA A 69 -6.50 6.45 13.04
CA ALA A 69 -6.31 5.02 12.80
C ALA A 69 -4.99 4.45 13.36
N TYR A 70 -4.01 5.33 13.67
CA TYR A 70 -2.69 4.99 14.21
C TYR A 70 -2.49 5.36 15.68
N ARG A 71 -3.51 5.93 16.34
CA ARG A 71 -3.46 6.23 17.79
C ARG A 71 -3.93 5.02 18.58
#